data_AF-A0A959CLB8-F1
#
_entry.id   AF-A0A959CLB8-F1
#
_cell.length_a   1.000
_cell.length_b   1.000
_cell.length_c   1.000
_cell.angle_alpha   90.00
_cell.angle_beta   90.00
_cell.angle_gamma   90.00
#
_symmetry.space_group_name_H-M   'P 1'
#
loop_
_entity.id
_entity.type
_entity.pdbx_description
1 polymer ?
#
loop_
_entity_poly.entity_id
_entity_poly.type
_entity_poly.pdbx_seq_one_letter_code
_entity_poly.pdbx_strand_id
1 'polypeptide(L)'
;MPTPEKYIPIDCNFYDRIEAAIVQRRTVQLEYRDAEGHPLSVSTRLQDTQTRKGEEFLLLPSGEEIRMDRILRMDGVAVPVSC
;
A
#
# COMPACT_ATOMS: atom_id res chain seq x y z
N MET A 1 -2.07 30.78 11.57
CA MET A 1 -1.98 29.49 12.31
C MET A 1 -3.16 28.63 11.87
N PRO A 2 -3.05 27.31 11.63
CA PRO A 2 -1.88 26.45 11.44
C PRO A 2 -1.60 26.20 9.93
N THR A 3 -0.34 25.98 9.56
CA THR A 3 0.08 25.53 8.24
C THR A 3 0.20 24.01 8.27
N PRO A 4 -0.69 23.24 7.62
CA PRO A 4 -0.48 21.81 7.52
C PRO A 4 0.63 21.56 6.49
N GLU A 5 1.55 20.72 6.93
CA GLU A 5 2.77 20.31 6.25
C GLU A 5 2.51 19.90 4.80
N LYS A 6 3.43 20.30 3.91
CA LYS A 6 3.48 19.85 2.52
C LYS A 6 3.75 18.35 2.48
N TYR A 7 2.69 17.55 2.63
CA TYR A 7 2.70 16.15 2.23
C TYR A 7 2.46 16.11 0.72
N ILE A 8 3.43 15.57 -0.02
CA ILE A 8 3.25 15.26 -1.44
C ILE A 8 2.42 13.99 -1.45
N PRO A 9 1.14 14.02 -1.85
CA PRO A 9 0.32 12.82 -1.79
C PRO A 9 0.89 11.81 -2.78
N ILE A 10 1.30 10.64 -2.29
CA ILE A 10 1.03 9.39 -3.01
C ILE A 10 -0.44 9.52 -3.38
N ASP A 11 -0.78 9.56 -4.68
CA ASP A 11 -2.12 9.82 -5.23
C ASP A 11 -3.19 9.67 -4.14
N CYS A 12 -3.79 10.76 -3.65
CA CYS A 12 -4.71 10.71 -2.49
C CYS A 12 -5.70 9.53 -2.59
N ASN A 13 -6.09 9.18 -3.82
CA ASN A 13 -6.94 8.04 -4.13
C ASN A 13 -6.38 6.67 -3.68
N PHE A 14 -5.08 6.42 -3.73
CA PHE A 14 -4.46 5.15 -3.34
C PHE A 14 -4.30 5.02 -1.82
N TYR A 15 -3.79 6.06 -1.16
CA TYR A 15 -3.66 6.08 0.30
C TYR A 15 -5.04 5.99 0.97
N ASP A 16 -6.02 6.77 0.50
CA ASP A 16 -7.40 6.73 1.01
C ASP A 16 -8.07 5.36 0.77
N ARG A 17 -7.75 4.67 -0.34
CA ARG A 17 -8.21 3.29 -0.59
C ARG A 17 -7.59 2.29 0.36
N ILE A 18 -6.32 2.47 0.73
CA ILE A 18 -5.64 1.64 1.73
C ILE A 18 -6.27 1.87 3.09
N GLU A 19 -6.41 3.13 3.52
CA GLU A 19 -7.06 3.48 4.77
C GLU A 19 -8.49 2.94 4.84
N ALA A 20 -9.27 3.13 3.77
CA ALA A 20 -10.60 2.57 3.64
C ALA A 20 -10.58 1.04 3.73
N ALA A 21 -9.60 0.37 3.11
CA ALA A 21 -9.47 -1.08 3.20
C ALA A 21 -9.11 -1.58 4.61
N ILE A 22 -8.24 -0.85 5.32
CA ILE A 22 -7.84 -1.12 6.71
C ILE A 22 -9.03 -0.94 7.64
N VAL A 23 -9.73 0.20 7.53
CA VAL A 23 -10.92 0.53 8.35
C VAL A 23 -12.06 -0.45 8.08
N GLN A 24 -12.35 -0.73 6.81
CA GLN A 24 -13.34 -1.72 6.40
C GLN A 24 -12.91 -3.15 6.67
N ARG A 25 -11.63 -3.35 7.01
CA ARG A 25 -11.12 -4.66 7.40
C ARG A 25 -11.37 -5.69 6.29
N ARG A 26 -11.30 -5.23 5.03
CA ARG A 26 -11.61 -5.99 3.82
C ARG A 26 -10.36 -6.71 3.30
N THR A 27 -10.57 -7.87 2.71
CA THR A 27 -9.52 -8.56 1.95
C THR A 27 -9.35 -7.83 0.63
N VAL A 28 -8.13 -7.43 0.31
CA VAL A 28 -7.74 -6.82 -0.96
C VAL A 28 -6.83 -7.76 -1.72
N GLN A 29 -6.88 -7.71 -3.05
CA GLN A 29 -5.92 -8.42 -3.88
C GLN A 29 -4.70 -7.54 -4.13
N LEU A 30 -3.55 -7.95 -3.59
CA LEU A 30 -2.30 -7.25 -3.76
C LEU A 30 -1.45 -7.98 -4.81
N GLU A 31 -1.05 -7.29 -5.87
CA GLU A 31 -0.10 -7.79 -6.86
C GLU A 31 1.24 -7.11 -6.63
N TYR A 32 2.28 -7.87 -6.32
CA TYR A 32 3.63 -7.36 -6.08
C TYR A 32 4.68 -8.24 -6.75
N ARG A 33 5.91 -7.74 -6.89
CA ARG A 33 7.04 -8.57 -7.34
C ARG A 33 7.75 -9.19 -6.16
N ASP A 34 7.91 -10.51 -6.22
CA ASP A 34 8.73 -11.24 -5.24
C ASP A 34 10.23 -10.96 -5.44
N ALA A 35 11.10 -11.50 -4.58
CA ALA A 35 12.55 -11.33 -4.67
C ALA A 35 13.14 -11.84 -5.99
N GLU A 36 12.49 -12.82 -6.62
CA GLU A 36 12.86 -13.35 -7.95
C GLU A 36 12.36 -12.46 -9.11
N GLY A 37 11.60 -11.39 -8.83
CA GLY A 37 11.04 -10.50 -9.84
C GLY A 37 9.77 -11.02 -10.51
N HIS A 38 9.26 -12.18 -10.09
CA HIS A 38 7.98 -12.71 -10.57
C HIS A 38 6.80 -11.92 -9.98
N PRO A 39 5.81 -11.52 -10.81
CA PRO A 39 4.59 -10.93 -10.31
C PRO A 39 3.78 -11.99 -9.56
N LEU A 40 3.53 -11.73 -8.28
CA LEU A 40 2.75 -12.56 -7.38
C LEU A 40 1.50 -11.78 -6.95
N SER A 41 0.34 -12.44 -6.98
CA SER A 41 -0.92 -11.86 -6.52
C SER A 41 -1.36 -12.58 -5.26
N VAL A 42 -1.50 -11.85 -4.15
CA VAL A 42 -1.95 -12.40 -2.87
C VAL A 42 -3.25 -11.74 -2.45
N SER A 43 -4.18 -12.54 -1.93
CA SER A 43 -5.43 -12.04 -1.36
C SER A 43 -5.24 -11.92 0.13
N THR A 44 -5.07 -10.70 0.63
CA THR A 44 -4.77 -10.46 2.03
C THR A 44 -5.47 -9.23 2.56
N ARG A 45 -5.55 -9.11 3.87
CA ARG A 45 -6.15 -7.97 4.52
C ARG A 45 -5.06 -7.04 5.01
N LEU A 46 -5.26 -5.74 4.80
CA LEU A 46 -4.36 -4.73 5.34
C LEU A 46 -4.72 -4.52 6.81
N GLN A 47 -3.76 -4.77 7.69
CA GLN A 47 -3.91 -4.47 9.12
C GLN A 47 -3.60 -3.00 9.38
N ASP A 48 -2.49 -2.52 8.82
CA ASP A 48 -2.02 -1.15 8.96
C ASP A 48 -0.99 -0.84 7.86
N THR A 49 -0.47 0.38 7.81
CA THR A 49 0.65 0.74 6.93
C THR A 49 1.76 1.38 7.72
N GLN A 50 2.98 0.87 7.57
CA GLN A 50 4.15 1.43 8.21
C GLN A 50 4.97 2.23 7.22
N THR A 51 5.36 3.45 7.58
CA THR A 51 6.36 4.20 6.84
C THR A 51 7.70 4.08 7.55
N ARG A 52 8.72 3.56 6.88
CA ARG A 52 10.07 3.41 7.42
C ARG A 52 11.08 4.06 6.49
N LYS A 53 11.79 5.08 6.99
CA LYS A 53 12.82 5.84 6.24
C LYS A 53 12.32 6.47 4.92
N GLY A 54 11.05 6.84 4.84
CA GLY A 54 10.43 7.40 3.63
C GLY A 54 9.96 6.34 2.63
N GLU A 55 10.02 5.06 3.00
CA GLU A 55 9.47 3.95 2.22
C GLU A 55 8.22 3.43 2.94
N GLU A 56 7.20 3.07 2.18
CA GLU A 56 5.93 2.58 2.71
C GLU A 56 5.84 1.06 2.65
N PHE A 57 5.26 0.48 3.70
CA PHE A 57 5.10 -0.95 3.91
C PHE A 57 3.67 -1.23 4.35
N LEU A 58 3.08 -2.28 3.78
CA LEU A 58 1.77 -2.80 4.19
C LEU A 58 1.97 -3.84 5.28
N LEU A 59 1.38 -3.61 6.45
CA LEU A 59 1.34 -4.57 7.54
C LEU A 59 0.17 -5.54 7.34
N LEU A 60 0.48 -6.82 7.37
CA LEU A 60 -0.47 -7.91 7.26
C LEU A 60 -0.83 -8.39 8.66
N PRO A 61 -2.05 -8.92 8.87
CA PRO A 61 -2.44 -9.49 10.15
C PRO A 61 -1.63 -10.75 10.51
N SER A 62 -0.94 -11.37 9.55
CA SER A 62 0.04 -12.44 9.80
C SER A 62 1.33 -11.95 10.47
N GLY A 63 1.57 -10.63 10.51
CA GLY A 63 2.81 -10.02 10.96
C GLY A 63 3.85 -9.83 9.84
N GLU A 64 3.48 -10.14 8.60
CA GLU A 64 4.32 -9.89 7.42
C GLU A 64 4.20 -8.43 6.96
N GLU A 65 5.28 -7.88 6.42
CA GLU A 65 5.35 -6.50 5.93
C GLU A 65 5.74 -6.51 4.44
N ILE A 66 4.85 -6.01 3.57
CA ILE A 66 5.11 -5.94 2.12
C ILE A 66 5.47 -4.51 1.74
N ARG A 67 6.63 -4.32 1.09
CA ARG A 67 7.02 -3.02 0.53
C ARG A 67 6.05 -2.54 -0.55
N MET A 68 5.53 -1.33 -0.37
CA MET A 68 4.62 -0.68 -1.32
C MET A 68 5.28 -0.43 -2.67
N ASP A 69 6.58 -0.12 -2.66
CA ASP A 69 7.43 0.05 -3.85
C ASP A 69 7.47 -1.19 -4.77
N ARG A 70 7.21 -2.39 -4.24
CA ARG A 70 7.14 -3.63 -5.04
C ARG A 70 5.73 -3.93 -5.54
N ILE A 71 4.73 -3.16 -5.11
CA ILE A 71 3.33 -3.37 -5.47
C ILE A 71 3.11 -2.84 -6.87
N LEU A 72 2.65 -3.73 -7.72
CA LEU A 72 2.23 -3.43 -9.09
C LEU A 72 0.77 -2.96 -9.09
N ARG A 73 -0.10 -3.65 -8.35
CA ARG A 73 -1.54 -3.35 -8.28
C ARG A 73 -2.13 -3.69 -6.93
N MET A 74 -3.20 -3.01 -6.57
CA MET A 74 -4.05 -3.32 -5.42
C MET A 74 -5.51 -3.28 -5.86
N ASP A 75 -6.26 -4.35 -5.59
CA ASP A 75 -7.69 -4.47 -5.90
C ASP A 75 -7.99 -4.22 -7.40
N GLY A 76 -7.05 -4.63 -8.27
CA GLY A 76 -7.11 -4.38 -9.72
C GLY A 76 -6.72 -2.96 -10.15
N VAL A 77 -6.40 -2.07 -9.20
CA VAL A 77 -5.94 -0.71 -9.46
C VAL A 77 -4.42 -0.69 -9.52
N ALA A 78 -3.86 -0.26 -10.65
CA ALA A 78 -2.41 -0.06 -10.75
C ALA A 78 -2.00 1.11 -9.85
N VAL A 79 -0.91 0.94 -9.10
CA VAL A 79 -0.31 2.04 -8.36
C VAL A 79 0.25 3.01 -9.40
N PRO A 80 -0.28 4.23 -9.52
CA PRO A 80 0.33 5.20 -10.41
C PRO A 80 1.70 5.55 -9.81
N VAL A 81 2.76 5.14 -10.49
CA VAL A 81 4.06 5.77 -10.29
C VAL A 81 3.91 7.21 -10.75
N SER A 82 3.65 8.12 -9.80
CA SER A 82 3.62 9.54 -10.10
C SER A 82 5.00 9.92 -10.64
N CYS A 83 5.00 10.40 -11.88
CA CYS A 83 6.20 10.69 -12.67
C CYS A 83 6.70 12.11 -12.42
#